data_AF-A0A8G1EEP1-F1
#
_entry.id   AF-A0A8G1EEP1-F1
#
_cell.length_a   1.000
_cell.length_b   1.000
_cell.length_c   1.000
_cell.angle_alpha   90.00
_cell.angle_beta   90.00
_cell.angle_gamma   90.00
#
_symmetry.space_group_name_H-M   'P 1'
#
loop_
_entity.id
_entity.type
_entity.pdbx_description
1 polymer ?
#
loop_
_entity_poly.entity_id
_entity_poly.type
_entity_poly.pdbx_seq_one_letter_code
_entity_poly.pdbx_strand_id
1 'polypeptide(L)'
;MVEELIGFEDEPADDGEAEKASFLAMDMNRKMGRDLLIRYLKNRPSDEPILLAQLKPLLVRLQPSFSEKQLGFRSFKDFITSMKGDVVKSIEPDPRTGHHRVIFSDLDEIHQSACDERSEICGFLTKNLRYQNDPAVRKKLSEILYAYLQEHSPATIHEMVDYIAGHSSFGLPKIAIRRFVFPLGEDRVFHYADKDYSGSLVDRPQVMNDFIHSADDIERVYVERIRTIMKNKFSDIEDDLLDSLL
;
A
#
# COMPACT_ATOMS: atom_id res chain seq x y z
N MET A 1 -9.20 9.73 -16.55
CA MET A 1 -7.87 10.28 -16.18
C MET A 1 -7.87 10.34 -14.67
N VAL A 2 -7.18 9.42 -14.00
CA VAL A 2 -7.42 9.07 -12.58
C VAL A 2 -6.12 8.93 -11.77
N GLU A 3 -5.01 9.55 -12.18
CA GLU A 3 -3.68 9.27 -11.62
C GLU A 3 -2.94 10.49 -11.02
N GLU A 4 -3.62 11.61 -10.73
CA GLU A 4 -2.92 12.88 -10.39
C GLU A 4 -3.05 13.39 -8.93
N LEU A 5 -3.60 12.63 -7.97
CA LEU A 5 -3.76 13.13 -6.58
C LEU A 5 -2.96 12.36 -5.51
N ILE A 6 -1.67 12.18 -5.76
CA ILE A 6 -0.69 11.97 -4.68
C ILE A 6 0.42 13.00 -4.85
N GLY A 7 0.05 14.29 -4.82
CA GLY A 7 1.00 15.39 -4.64
C GLY A 7 1.08 15.70 -3.15
N PHE A 8 2.02 15.06 -2.45
CA PHE A 8 2.62 15.61 -1.25
C PHE A 8 3.59 16.69 -1.74
N GLU A 9 3.64 17.87 -1.11
CA GLU A 9 4.74 18.82 -1.31
C GLU A 9 5.32 19.24 0.04
N ASP A 10 6.63 19.48 -0.02
CA ASP A 10 7.63 19.38 1.03
C ASP A 10 7.60 20.45 2.13
N GLU A 11 7.79 20.01 3.37
CA GLU A 11 8.76 20.65 4.26
C GLU A 11 10.00 19.73 4.31
N PRO A 12 11.19 20.33 4.47
CA PRO A 12 12.27 20.32 3.49
C PRO A 12 12.81 18.93 3.11
N ALA A 13 13.16 18.80 1.82
CA ALA A 13 14.00 17.78 1.18
C ALA A 13 14.43 16.60 2.08
N ASP A 14 13.58 15.57 2.10
CA ASP A 14 13.91 14.27 2.66
C ASP A 14 13.79 13.23 1.53
N ASP A 15 14.76 12.33 1.43
CA ASP A 15 14.98 11.35 0.36
C ASP A 15 13.82 10.35 0.14
N GLY A 16 12.67 10.55 0.81
CA GLY A 16 11.57 9.62 0.99
C GLY A 16 10.52 9.52 -0.13
N GLU A 17 10.36 10.49 -1.03
CA GLU A 17 9.31 10.41 -2.08
C GLU A 17 9.71 9.54 -3.27
N ALA A 18 10.95 9.69 -3.74
CA ALA A 18 11.55 8.78 -4.70
C ALA A 18 11.63 7.36 -4.11
N GLU A 19 11.94 7.24 -2.81
CA GLU A 19 11.94 5.96 -2.10
C GLU A 19 10.53 5.35 -1.97
N LYS A 20 9.47 6.13 -1.71
CA LYS A 20 8.11 5.62 -1.51
C LYS A 20 7.45 5.14 -2.82
N ALA A 21 7.62 5.86 -3.92
CA ALA A 21 7.18 5.41 -5.24
C ALA A 21 8.01 4.20 -5.72
N SER A 22 9.32 4.23 -5.49
CA SER A 22 10.22 3.10 -5.76
C SER A 22 9.85 1.87 -4.93
N PHE A 23 9.53 2.04 -3.64
CA PHE A 23 9.18 0.96 -2.72
C PHE A 23 7.85 0.30 -3.07
N LEU A 24 6.80 1.09 -3.36
CA LEU A 24 5.50 0.56 -3.80
C LEU A 24 5.60 -0.17 -5.15
N ALA A 25 6.37 0.37 -6.10
CA ALA A 25 6.60 -0.28 -7.38
C ALA A 25 7.42 -1.57 -7.20
N MET A 26 8.45 -1.56 -6.35
CA MET A 26 9.25 -2.75 -6.02
C MET A 26 8.41 -3.86 -5.37
N ASP A 27 7.52 -3.49 -4.45
CA ASP A 27 6.65 -4.43 -3.73
C ASP A 27 5.64 -5.11 -4.66
N MET A 28 4.97 -4.33 -5.52
CA MET A 28 4.06 -4.85 -6.55
C MET A 28 4.79 -5.76 -7.54
N ASN A 29 5.97 -5.35 -8.00
CA ASN A 29 6.80 -6.12 -8.91
C ASN A 29 7.28 -7.44 -8.28
N ARG A 30 7.63 -7.42 -6.98
CA ARG A 30 8.01 -8.61 -6.24
C ARG A 30 6.83 -9.57 -6.12
N LYS A 31 5.62 -9.09 -5.79
CA LYS A 31 4.40 -9.91 -5.73
C LYS A 31 4.09 -10.55 -7.09
N MET A 32 4.11 -9.79 -8.18
CA MET A 32 3.90 -10.31 -9.53
C MET A 32 4.91 -11.42 -9.91
N GLY A 33 6.17 -11.23 -9.55
CA GLY A 33 7.22 -12.23 -9.76
C GLY A 33 7.03 -13.49 -8.93
N ARG A 34 6.62 -13.32 -7.66
CA ARG A 34 6.30 -14.42 -6.74
C ARG A 34 5.14 -15.27 -7.27
N ASP A 35 4.04 -14.62 -7.66
CA ASP A 35 2.85 -15.29 -8.18
C ASP A 35 3.13 -16.06 -9.48
N LEU A 36 4.02 -15.53 -10.33
CA LEU A 36 4.47 -16.24 -11.52
C LEU A 36 5.24 -17.51 -11.18
N LEU A 37 6.12 -17.48 -10.17
CA LEU A 37 6.84 -18.66 -9.70
C LEU A 37 5.90 -19.68 -9.08
N ILE A 38 4.93 -19.26 -8.26
CA ILE A 38 3.92 -20.15 -7.68
C ILE A 38 3.07 -20.81 -8.78
N ARG A 39 2.64 -20.04 -9.80
CA ARG A 39 1.93 -20.60 -10.97
C ARG A 39 2.79 -21.60 -11.72
N TYR A 40 4.09 -21.35 -11.87
CA TYR A 40 5.01 -22.34 -12.43
C TYR A 40 5.06 -23.62 -11.59
N LEU A 41 5.22 -23.50 -10.26
CA LEU A 41 5.26 -24.65 -9.35
C LEU A 41 3.99 -25.50 -9.38
N LYS A 42 2.81 -24.87 -9.50
CA LYS A 42 1.54 -25.60 -9.61
C LYS A 42 1.40 -26.40 -10.91
N ASN A 43 2.11 -25.99 -11.97
CA ASN A 43 1.99 -26.59 -13.31
C ASN A 43 3.24 -27.38 -13.72
N ARG A 44 4.26 -27.49 -12.85
CA ARG A 44 5.50 -28.18 -13.19
C ARG A 44 5.27 -29.70 -13.21
N PRO A 45 5.92 -30.43 -14.14
CA PRO A 45 5.75 -31.87 -14.26
C PRO A 45 6.49 -32.68 -13.18
N SER A 46 7.44 -32.07 -12.46
CA SER A 46 8.28 -32.73 -11.47
C SER A 46 8.77 -31.72 -10.43
N ASP A 47 8.97 -32.19 -9.20
CA ASP A 47 9.51 -31.40 -8.09
C ASP A 47 11.04 -31.26 -8.12
N GLU A 48 11.70 -31.83 -9.13
CA GLU A 48 13.15 -31.77 -9.29
C GLU A 48 13.69 -30.32 -9.43
N PRO A 49 14.92 -30.06 -8.94
CA PRO A 49 15.62 -28.81 -9.18
C PRO A 49 15.77 -28.51 -10.67
N ILE A 50 15.56 -27.26 -11.06
CA ILE A 50 15.65 -26.83 -12.46
C ILE A 50 16.84 -25.91 -12.70
N LEU A 51 17.49 -26.05 -13.86
CA LEU A 51 18.54 -25.11 -14.25
C LEU A 51 17.97 -23.70 -14.44
N LEU A 52 18.67 -22.70 -13.92
CA LEU A 52 18.29 -21.30 -14.03
C LEU A 52 18.12 -20.86 -15.50
N ALA A 53 18.96 -21.40 -16.39
CA ALA A 53 18.86 -21.16 -17.83
C ALA A 53 17.59 -21.76 -18.47
N GLN A 54 17.05 -22.85 -17.92
CA GLN A 54 15.82 -23.50 -18.41
C GLN A 54 14.56 -22.85 -17.80
N LEU A 55 14.65 -22.37 -16.56
CA LEU A 55 13.52 -21.76 -15.87
C LEU A 55 13.01 -20.50 -16.59
N LYS A 56 13.90 -19.60 -17.03
CA LYS A 56 13.50 -18.34 -17.67
C LYS A 56 12.59 -18.53 -18.90
N PRO A 57 12.95 -19.36 -19.90
CA PRO A 57 12.06 -19.66 -21.02
C PRO A 57 10.68 -20.20 -20.61
N LEU A 58 10.61 -21.00 -19.54
CA LEU A 58 9.35 -21.55 -19.03
C LEU A 58 8.47 -20.46 -18.41
N LEU A 59 9.06 -19.53 -17.64
CA LEU A 59 8.33 -18.39 -17.08
C LEU A 59 7.81 -17.45 -18.17
N VAL A 60 8.62 -17.18 -19.20
CA VAL A 60 8.19 -16.39 -20.37
C VAL A 60 7.07 -17.09 -21.14
N ARG A 61 7.10 -18.42 -21.23
CA ARG A 61 6.00 -19.19 -21.86
C ARG A 61 4.70 -19.09 -21.05
N LEU A 62 4.78 -19.07 -19.72
CA LEU A 62 3.61 -18.89 -18.85
C LEU A 62 3.09 -17.44 -18.88
N GLN A 63 3.99 -16.46 -18.96
CA GLN A 63 3.66 -15.04 -19.02
C GLN A 63 4.56 -14.33 -20.04
N PRO A 64 4.10 -14.14 -21.30
CA PRO A 64 4.93 -13.55 -22.36
C PRO A 64 5.41 -12.12 -22.09
N SER A 65 4.69 -11.37 -21.24
CA SER A 65 5.10 -10.04 -20.81
C SER A 65 6.22 -10.04 -19.77
N PHE A 66 6.57 -11.19 -19.19
CA PHE A 66 7.55 -11.28 -18.11
C PHE A 66 8.93 -10.79 -18.56
N SER A 67 9.45 -9.81 -17.84
CA SER A 67 10.83 -9.37 -17.91
C SER A 67 11.31 -8.98 -16.53
N GLU A 68 12.50 -9.43 -16.14
CA GLU A 68 13.05 -9.13 -14.82
C GLU A 68 13.38 -7.65 -14.65
N LYS A 69 13.67 -6.99 -15.77
CA LYS A 69 13.86 -5.53 -15.81
C LYS A 69 12.59 -4.78 -15.48
N GLN A 70 11.43 -5.26 -15.94
CA GLN A 70 10.14 -4.67 -15.56
C GLN A 70 9.88 -4.83 -14.06
N LEU A 71 10.42 -5.89 -13.46
CA LEU A 71 10.35 -6.14 -12.03
C LEU A 71 11.44 -5.41 -11.21
N GLY A 72 12.28 -4.58 -11.85
CA GLY A 72 13.34 -3.82 -11.18
C GLY A 72 14.66 -4.57 -10.96
N PHE A 73 14.83 -5.78 -11.51
CA PHE A 73 16.05 -6.57 -11.34
C PHE A 73 17.01 -6.40 -12.53
N ARG A 74 18.32 -6.40 -12.23
CA ARG A 74 19.39 -6.26 -13.23
C ARG A 74 19.55 -7.52 -14.08
N SER A 75 19.30 -8.69 -13.50
CA SER A 75 19.39 -9.98 -14.17
C SER A 75 18.35 -10.98 -13.66
N PHE A 76 18.12 -12.05 -14.43
CA PHE A 76 17.26 -13.16 -13.99
C PHE A 76 17.78 -13.85 -12.73
N LYS A 77 19.10 -13.94 -12.59
CA LYS A 77 19.69 -14.49 -11.38
C LYS A 77 19.37 -13.64 -10.15
N ASP A 78 19.40 -12.31 -10.27
CA ASP A 78 19.07 -11.41 -9.16
C ASP A 78 17.61 -11.54 -8.76
N PHE A 79 16.70 -11.64 -9.74
CA PHE A 79 15.28 -11.92 -9.52
C PHE A 79 15.06 -13.24 -8.76
N ILE A 80 15.65 -14.35 -9.18
CA ILE A 80 15.50 -15.64 -8.48
C ILE A 80 16.15 -15.60 -7.09
N THR A 81 17.26 -14.86 -6.95
CA THR A 81 17.95 -14.71 -5.67
C THR A 81 17.13 -13.91 -4.66
N SER A 82 16.38 -12.89 -5.10
CA SER A 82 15.51 -12.09 -4.22
C SER A 82 14.31 -12.86 -3.67
N MET A 83 14.00 -14.01 -4.27
CA MET A 83 12.94 -14.93 -3.83
C MET A 83 13.45 -16.03 -2.89
N LYS A 84 14.73 -15.99 -2.51
CA LYS A 84 15.30 -16.94 -1.54
C LYS A 84 14.67 -16.74 -0.15
N GLY A 85 14.29 -17.84 0.49
CA GLY A 85 13.62 -17.84 1.79
C GLY A 85 12.09 -17.67 1.72
N ASP A 86 11.54 -17.53 0.52
CA ASP A 86 10.10 -17.56 0.24
C ASP A 86 9.83 -18.71 -0.75
N VAL A 87 9.66 -18.43 -2.04
CA VAL A 87 9.40 -19.46 -3.06
C VAL A 87 10.65 -20.25 -3.43
N VAL A 88 11.83 -19.65 -3.31
CA VAL A 88 13.12 -20.30 -3.60
C VAL A 88 13.79 -20.72 -2.30
N LYS A 89 14.13 -22.00 -2.17
CA LYS A 89 14.85 -22.54 -1.02
C LYS A 89 16.35 -22.26 -1.13
N SER A 90 16.95 -22.65 -2.26
CA SER A 90 18.38 -22.41 -2.52
C SER A 90 18.68 -22.30 -4.02
N ILE A 91 19.86 -21.76 -4.32
CA ILE A 91 20.45 -21.75 -5.67
C ILE A 91 21.83 -22.34 -5.53
N GLU A 92 22.08 -23.43 -6.24
CA GLU A 92 23.30 -24.24 -6.10
C GLU A 92 23.92 -24.51 -7.46
N PRO A 93 25.24 -24.70 -7.54
CA PRO A 93 25.87 -25.21 -8.75
C PRO A 93 25.52 -26.69 -8.94
N ASP A 94 25.13 -27.05 -10.15
CA ASP A 94 24.94 -28.44 -10.54
C ASP A 94 26.30 -29.16 -10.58
N PRO A 95 26.48 -30.29 -9.89
CA PRO A 95 27.77 -30.96 -9.76
C PRO A 95 28.26 -31.60 -11.06
N ARG A 96 27.41 -31.78 -12.08
CA ARG A 96 27.82 -32.32 -13.38
C ARG A 96 28.20 -31.24 -14.37
N THR A 97 27.48 -30.12 -14.37
CA THR A 97 27.59 -29.09 -15.41
C THR A 97 28.16 -27.77 -14.90
N GLY A 98 28.20 -27.56 -13.59
CA GLY A 98 28.58 -26.28 -12.95
C GLY A 98 27.53 -25.18 -13.11
N HIS A 99 26.43 -25.43 -13.83
CA HIS A 99 25.38 -24.45 -14.03
C HIS A 99 24.49 -24.30 -12.79
N HIS A 100 23.98 -23.09 -12.55
CA HIS A 100 23.13 -22.85 -11.37
C HIS A 100 21.78 -23.54 -11.53
N ARG A 101 21.41 -24.37 -10.57
CA ARG A 101 20.07 -24.96 -10.39
C ARG A 101 19.33 -24.27 -9.25
N VAL A 102 18.02 -24.16 -9.40
CA VAL A 102 17.09 -23.54 -8.45
C VAL A 102 16.34 -24.65 -7.74
N ILE A 103 16.41 -24.64 -6.41
CA ILE A 103 15.64 -25.53 -5.54
C ILE A 103 14.52 -24.68 -4.97
N PHE A 104 13.28 -25.08 -5.22
CA PHE A 104 12.09 -24.38 -4.72
C PHE A 104 11.69 -24.91 -3.35
N SER A 105 11.03 -24.06 -2.57
CA SER A 105 10.34 -24.47 -1.35
C SER A 105 9.11 -25.31 -1.71
N ASP A 106 8.69 -26.18 -0.80
CA ASP A 106 7.47 -26.96 -1.01
C ASP A 106 6.25 -26.04 -0.97
N LEU A 107 5.19 -26.37 -1.73
CA LEU A 107 3.99 -25.53 -1.79
C LEU A 107 3.41 -25.29 -0.40
N ASP A 108 3.39 -26.30 0.48
CA ASP A 108 2.92 -26.18 1.85
C ASP A 108 3.79 -25.23 2.71
N GLU A 109 5.11 -25.23 2.51
CA GLU A 109 6.03 -24.27 3.16
C GLU A 109 5.78 -22.84 2.65
N ILE A 110 5.53 -22.68 1.34
CA ILE A 110 5.19 -21.38 0.71
C ILE A 110 3.86 -20.85 1.25
N HIS A 111 2.88 -21.73 1.48
CA HIS A 111 1.59 -21.39 2.06
C HIS A 111 1.69 -21.05 3.56
N GLN A 112 2.58 -21.69 4.32
CA GLN A 112 2.86 -21.29 5.70
C GLN A 112 3.57 -19.92 5.79
N SER A 113 4.42 -19.59 4.81
CA SER A 113 4.94 -18.23 4.66
C SER A 113 3.85 -17.20 4.31
N ALA A 114 2.69 -17.61 3.76
CA ALA A 114 1.52 -16.73 3.61
C ALA A 114 0.78 -16.46 4.94
N CYS A 115 1.14 -17.14 6.04
CA CYS A 115 0.76 -16.71 7.39
C CYS A 115 1.35 -15.32 7.75
N ASP A 116 2.24 -14.79 6.90
CA ASP A 116 2.72 -13.41 6.88
C ASP A 116 1.73 -12.42 6.24
N GLU A 117 0.67 -12.87 5.54
CA GLU A 117 -0.31 -11.98 4.90
C GLU A 117 -1.11 -11.16 5.92
N ARG A 118 -1.54 -11.78 7.03
CA ARG A 118 -2.19 -11.04 8.14
C ARG A 118 -1.21 -10.05 8.79
N SER A 119 0.06 -10.42 8.90
CA SER A 119 1.14 -9.58 9.41
C SER A 119 1.41 -8.40 8.45
N GLU A 120 1.37 -8.64 7.15
CA GLU A 120 1.52 -7.64 6.08
C GLU A 120 0.32 -6.68 6.05
N ILE A 121 -0.91 -7.19 6.14
CA ILE A 121 -2.15 -6.41 6.23
C ILE A 121 -2.12 -5.51 7.48
N CYS A 122 -1.82 -6.08 8.66
CA CYS A 122 -1.68 -5.32 9.90
C CYS A 122 -0.54 -4.30 9.82
N GLY A 123 0.59 -4.70 9.21
CA GLY A 123 1.75 -3.84 9.00
C GLY A 123 1.42 -2.66 8.09
N PHE A 124 0.70 -2.90 7.00
CA PHE A 124 0.25 -1.87 6.08
C PHE A 124 -0.73 -0.90 6.75
N LEU A 125 -1.72 -1.43 7.47
CA LEU A 125 -2.71 -0.63 8.19
C LEU A 125 -2.05 0.28 9.25
N THR A 126 -1.12 -0.25 10.03
CA THR A 126 -0.48 0.47 11.15
C THR A 126 0.69 1.36 10.74
N LYS A 127 1.52 0.92 9.78
CA LYS A 127 2.76 1.64 9.41
C LYS A 127 2.55 2.54 8.19
N ASN A 128 1.81 2.07 7.18
CA ASN A 128 1.67 2.79 5.92
C ASN A 128 0.47 3.74 5.96
N LEU A 129 -0.69 3.23 6.34
CA LEU A 129 -1.90 4.05 6.49
C LEU A 129 -1.89 4.82 7.82
N ARG A 130 -1.21 4.31 8.85
CA ARG A 130 -1.29 4.83 10.22
C ARG A 130 -2.76 4.98 10.63
N TYR A 131 -3.55 3.97 10.30
CA TYR A 131 -4.97 3.94 10.62
C TYR A 131 -5.15 4.05 12.13
N GLN A 132 -6.10 4.87 12.54
CA GLN A 132 -6.43 5.00 13.94
C GLN A 132 -7.40 3.90 14.36
N ASN A 133 -6.86 2.81 14.91
CA ASN A 133 -7.66 1.64 15.30
C ASN A 133 -8.61 1.90 16.48
N ASP A 134 -8.36 2.93 17.29
CA ASP A 134 -9.22 3.27 18.43
C ASP A 134 -10.44 4.08 17.97
N PRO A 135 -11.67 3.53 18.06
CA PRO A 135 -12.89 4.23 17.64
C PRO A 135 -13.16 5.50 18.43
N ALA A 136 -12.80 5.56 19.73
CA ALA A 136 -13.01 6.75 20.54
C ALA A 136 -12.12 7.91 20.05
N VAL A 137 -10.89 7.60 19.63
CA VAL A 137 -9.98 8.58 19.05
C VAL A 137 -10.46 9.02 17.67
N ARG A 138 -10.90 8.08 16.80
CA ARG A 138 -11.47 8.43 15.49
C ARG A 138 -12.65 9.37 15.63
N LYS A 139 -13.61 9.01 16.48
CA LYS A 139 -14.77 9.86 16.77
C LYS A 139 -14.35 11.25 17.21
N LYS A 140 -13.37 11.35 18.11
CA LYS A 140 -12.92 12.65 18.60
C LYS A 140 -12.20 13.48 17.53
N LEU A 141 -11.39 12.86 16.68
CA LEU A 141 -10.79 13.52 15.51
C LEU A 141 -11.87 14.05 14.57
N SER A 142 -12.91 13.25 14.30
CA SER A 142 -14.05 13.66 13.48
C SER A 142 -14.84 14.81 14.10
N GLU A 143 -15.07 14.81 15.42
CA GLU A 143 -15.74 15.90 16.13
C GLU A 143 -14.97 17.22 16.01
N ILE A 144 -13.66 17.18 16.23
CA ILE A 144 -12.78 18.37 16.14
C ILE A 144 -12.76 18.89 14.71
N LEU A 145 -12.61 18.00 13.72
CA LEU A 145 -12.59 18.38 12.30
C LEU A 145 -13.94 18.95 11.85
N TYR A 146 -15.04 18.33 12.24
CA TYR A 146 -16.38 18.79 11.89
C TYR A 146 -16.64 20.20 12.44
N ALA A 147 -16.36 20.43 13.73
CA ALA A 147 -16.51 21.75 14.36
C ALA A 147 -15.64 22.80 13.65
N TYR A 148 -14.39 22.45 13.34
CA TYR A 148 -13.48 23.34 12.61
C TYR A 148 -14.02 23.73 11.23
N LEU A 149 -14.49 22.77 10.44
CA LEU A 149 -15.02 23.02 9.10
C LEU A 149 -16.32 23.83 9.11
N GLN A 150 -17.14 23.74 10.16
CA GLN A 150 -18.33 24.60 10.30
C GLN A 150 -17.96 26.08 10.47
N GLU A 151 -16.88 26.37 11.19
CA GLU A 151 -16.50 27.74 11.57
C GLU A 151 -15.49 28.37 10.60
N HIS A 152 -14.67 27.54 9.93
CA HIS A 152 -13.49 27.99 9.20
C HIS A 152 -13.43 27.53 7.73
N SER A 153 -14.56 27.15 7.12
CA SER A 153 -14.61 26.82 5.69
C SER A 153 -14.59 28.09 4.79
N PRO A 154 -13.77 28.15 3.72
CA PRO A 154 -12.86 27.11 3.25
C PRO A 154 -11.54 27.05 4.04
N ALA A 155 -11.00 25.85 4.23
CA ALA A 155 -9.74 25.62 4.94
C ALA A 155 -8.80 24.69 4.16
N THR A 156 -7.49 24.86 4.33
CA THR A 156 -6.47 23.96 3.78
C THR A 156 -6.28 22.71 4.64
N ILE A 157 -5.70 21.64 4.07
CA ILE A 157 -5.36 20.44 4.84
C ILE A 157 -4.38 20.75 5.97
N HIS A 158 -3.44 21.67 5.75
CA HIS A 158 -2.47 22.08 6.76
C HIS A 158 -3.15 22.73 7.96
N GLU A 159 -4.07 23.66 7.72
CA GLU A 159 -4.82 24.32 8.79
C GLU A 159 -5.69 23.34 9.56
N MET A 160 -6.35 22.39 8.87
CA MET A 160 -7.10 21.31 9.52
C MET A 160 -6.22 20.46 10.44
N VAL A 161 -5.06 20.03 9.95
CA VAL A 161 -4.12 19.20 10.73
C VAL A 161 -3.57 19.96 11.94
N ASP A 162 -3.21 21.22 11.77
CA ASP A 162 -2.67 22.06 12.84
C ASP A 162 -3.73 22.38 13.89
N TYR A 163 -4.96 22.64 13.46
CA TYR A 163 -6.08 22.83 14.37
C TYR A 163 -6.34 21.56 15.19
N ILE A 164 -6.44 20.40 14.55
CA ILE A 164 -6.63 19.13 15.25
C ILE A 164 -5.47 18.87 16.22
N ALA A 165 -4.23 19.10 15.80
CA ALA A 165 -3.06 18.92 16.67
C ALA A 165 -3.12 19.80 17.93
N GLY A 166 -3.57 21.06 17.79
CA GLY A 166 -3.74 21.98 18.90
C GLY A 166 -4.93 21.69 19.83
N HIS A 167 -5.95 20.96 19.34
CA HIS A 167 -7.19 20.68 20.08
C HIS A 167 -7.35 19.22 20.50
N SER A 168 -6.42 18.34 20.09
CA SER A 168 -6.40 16.93 20.46
C SER A 168 -5.80 16.72 21.87
N SER A 169 -6.53 16.04 22.76
CA SER A 169 -6.07 15.74 24.12
C SER A 169 -5.20 14.47 24.22
N PHE A 170 -5.07 13.70 23.13
CA PHE A 170 -4.41 12.39 23.11
C PHE A 170 -2.96 12.42 22.58
N GLY A 171 -2.42 13.60 22.25
CA GLY A 171 -0.99 13.75 21.91
C GLY A 171 -0.56 13.01 20.65
N LEU A 172 -1.44 12.93 19.63
CA LEU A 172 -1.10 12.27 18.37
C LEU A 172 -0.04 13.06 17.60
N PRO A 173 0.96 12.39 16.99
CA PRO A 173 1.90 13.04 16.07
C PRO A 173 1.14 13.69 14.89
N LYS A 174 1.57 14.88 14.45
CA LYS A 174 0.97 15.57 13.28
C LYS A 174 0.86 14.68 12.04
N ILE A 175 1.83 13.79 11.83
CA ILE A 175 1.80 12.82 10.73
C ILE A 175 0.64 11.81 10.83
N ALA A 176 0.23 11.41 12.03
CA ALA A 176 -0.93 10.53 12.21
C ALA A 176 -2.24 11.30 11.93
N ILE A 177 -2.33 12.55 12.40
CA ILE A 177 -3.46 13.44 12.11
C ILE A 177 -3.58 13.70 10.60
N ARG A 178 -2.45 13.98 9.92
CA ARG A 178 -2.41 14.14 8.47
C ARG A 178 -2.91 12.89 7.75
N ARG A 179 -2.56 11.69 8.23
CA ARG A 179 -3.03 10.41 7.69
C ARG A 179 -4.51 10.13 7.96
N PHE A 180 -5.10 10.77 8.97
CA PHE A 180 -6.53 10.78 9.18
C PHE A 180 -7.26 11.75 8.24
N VAL A 181 -6.76 12.98 8.09
CA VAL A 181 -7.42 14.03 7.29
C VAL A 181 -7.32 13.75 5.78
N PHE A 182 -6.15 13.34 5.28
CA PHE A 182 -5.91 13.24 3.84
C PHE A 182 -6.88 12.30 3.09
N PRO A 183 -7.21 11.09 3.59
CA PRO A 183 -8.19 10.22 2.94
C PRO A 183 -9.60 10.81 2.82
N LEU A 184 -9.92 11.84 3.61
CA LEU A 184 -11.23 12.49 3.62
C LEU A 184 -11.41 13.54 2.50
N GLY A 185 -10.36 13.87 1.76
CA GLY A 185 -10.45 14.74 0.59
C GLY A 185 -10.95 14.03 -0.67
N GLU A 186 -10.80 14.70 -1.81
CA GLU A 186 -11.21 14.22 -3.14
C GLU A 186 -12.72 13.95 -3.24
N ASP A 187 -13.52 14.98 -2.97
CA ASP A 187 -14.99 14.92 -3.05
C ASP A 187 -15.64 13.94 -2.06
N ARG A 188 -14.94 13.56 -0.98
CA ARG A 188 -15.47 12.70 0.09
C ARG A 188 -16.08 13.52 1.22
N VAL A 189 -15.32 13.91 2.23
CA VAL A 189 -15.83 14.85 3.25
C VAL A 189 -15.74 16.28 2.76
N PHE A 190 -14.70 16.59 2.00
CA PHE A 190 -14.47 17.92 1.45
C PHE A 190 -13.92 17.88 0.02
N HIS A 191 -14.14 18.96 -0.70
CA HIS A 191 -13.75 19.18 -2.09
C HIS A 191 -13.09 20.55 -2.26
N TYR A 192 -12.33 20.72 -3.34
CA TYR A 192 -11.65 21.99 -3.59
C TYR A 192 -12.64 23.14 -3.80
N ALA A 193 -12.43 24.25 -3.09
CA ALA A 193 -13.30 25.42 -3.12
C ALA A 193 -13.38 26.09 -4.50
N ASP A 194 -12.23 26.15 -5.18
CA ASP A 194 -12.07 26.78 -6.48
C ASP A 194 -11.49 25.76 -7.46
N LYS A 195 -12.07 25.63 -8.66
CA LYS A 195 -11.63 24.73 -9.75
C LYS A 195 -10.44 25.29 -10.53
N ASP A 196 -10.22 26.60 -10.49
CA ASP A 196 -9.19 27.31 -11.29
C ASP A 196 -7.93 27.66 -10.47
N TYR A 197 -7.77 27.08 -9.28
CA TYR A 197 -6.62 27.31 -8.41
C TYR A 197 -5.29 26.93 -9.08
N SER A 198 -4.35 27.88 -9.10
CA SER A 198 -3.05 27.76 -9.78
C SER A 198 -1.86 27.49 -8.84
N GLY A 199 -2.10 27.25 -7.56
CA GLY A 199 -1.07 26.94 -6.55
C GLY A 199 -0.91 25.44 -6.28
N SER A 200 -0.11 25.08 -5.27
CA SER A 200 0.09 23.68 -4.85
C SER A 200 -1.22 23.03 -4.40
N LEU A 201 -1.50 21.81 -4.89
CA LEU A 201 -2.71 21.07 -4.55
C LEU A 201 -2.88 20.81 -3.04
N VAL A 202 -1.78 20.85 -2.28
CA VAL A 202 -1.77 20.64 -0.83
C VAL A 202 -2.30 21.86 -0.07
N ASP A 203 -2.00 23.05 -0.57
CA ASP A 203 -2.44 24.35 -0.02
C ASP A 203 -3.77 24.82 -0.59
N ARG A 204 -4.39 24.01 -1.46
CA ARG A 204 -5.65 24.37 -2.09
C ARG A 204 -6.78 24.32 -1.04
N PRO A 205 -7.50 25.43 -0.82
CA PRO A 205 -8.59 25.47 0.15
C PRO A 205 -9.71 24.49 -0.20
N GLN A 206 -10.25 23.85 0.82
CA GLN A 206 -11.29 22.83 0.74
C GLN A 206 -12.58 23.32 1.41
N VAL A 207 -13.72 22.90 0.88
CA VAL A 207 -15.06 23.14 1.44
C VAL A 207 -15.69 21.79 1.78
N MET A 208 -16.39 21.73 2.91
CA MET A 208 -17.10 20.53 3.32
C MET A 208 -18.26 20.24 2.36
N ASN A 209 -18.46 18.96 2.03
CA ASN A 209 -19.55 18.51 1.19
C ASN A 209 -20.91 18.62 1.88
N ASP A 210 -21.95 18.91 1.09
CA ASP A 210 -23.32 19.12 1.58
C ASP A 210 -23.92 17.90 2.29
N PHE A 211 -23.48 16.69 1.96
CA PHE A 211 -23.98 15.44 2.57
C PHE A 211 -23.33 15.09 3.91
N ILE A 212 -22.38 15.91 4.38
CA ILE A 212 -21.76 15.75 5.70
C ILE A 212 -22.55 16.58 6.71
N HIS A 213 -23.35 15.92 7.53
CA HIS A 213 -24.24 16.58 8.49
C HIS A 213 -23.79 16.42 9.94
N SER A 214 -22.79 15.57 10.19
CA SER A 214 -22.34 15.25 11.54
C SER A 214 -20.88 14.76 11.54
N ALA A 215 -20.27 14.76 12.73
CA ALA A 215 -18.99 14.10 12.96
C ALA A 215 -19.04 12.59 12.67
N ASP A 216 -20.18 11.95 12.91
CA ASP A 216 -20.36 10.51 12.63
C ASP A 216 -20.32 10.24 11.11
N ASP A 217 -20.78 11.17 10.27
CA ASP A 217 -20.65 11.05 8.81
C ASP A 217 -19.17 11.09 8.37
N ILE A 218 -18.35 11.93 9.00
CA ILE A 218 -16.91 11.99 8.74
C ILE A 218 -16.24 10.67 9.11
N GLU A 219 -16.53 10.13 10.30
CA GLU A 219 -15.96 8.84 10.72
C GLU A 219 -16.36 7.71 9.77
N ARG A 220 -17.64 7.64 9.39
CA ARG A 220 -18.13 6.64 8.44
C ARG A 220 -17.39 6.72 7.11
N VAL A 221 -17.22 7.93 6.55
CA VAL A 221 -16.49 8.13 5.29
C VAL A 221 -15.01 7.75 5.44
N TYR A 222 -14.38 8.05 6.58
CA TYR A 222 -13.01 7.64 6.87
C TYR A 222 -12.86 6.12 6.82
N VAL A 223 -13.67 5.38 7.59
CA VAL A 223 -13.58 3.91 7.66
C VAL A 223 -13.85 3.28 6.29
N GLU A 224 -14.87 3.74 5.56
CA GLU A 224 -15.17 3.23 4.21
C GLU A 224 -14.05 3.51 3.21
N ARG A 225 -13.38 4.66 3.34
CA ARG A 225 -12.20 4.96 2.51
C ARG A 225 -11.05 4.01 2.83
N ILE A 226 -10.77 3.75 4.11
CA ILE A 226 -9.74 2.79 4.51
C ILE A 226 -10.09 1.38 3.99
N ARG A 227 -11.34 0.94 4.15
CA ARG A 227 -11.85 -0.32 3.59
C ARG A 227 -11.60 -0.41 2.08
N THR A 228 -11.90 0.64 1.33
CA THR A 228 -11.68 0.71 -0.12
C THR A 228 -10.19 0.60 -0.45
N ILE A 229 -9.31 1.32 0.27
CA ILE A 229 -7.86 1.25 0.08
C ILE A 229 -7.34 -0.17 0.36
N MET A 230 -7.84 -0.82 1.43
CA MET A 230 -7.47 -2.18 1.79
C MET A 230 -7.88 -3.18 0.72
N LYS A 231 -9.13 -3.13 0.23
CA LYS A 231 -9.61 -4.01 -0.87
C LYS A 231 -8.85 -3.78 -2.18
N ASN A 232 -8.44 -2.55 -2.46
CA ASN A 232 -7.64 -2.27 -3.65
C ASN A 232 -6.20 -2.82 -3.54
N LYS A 233 -5.59 -2.79 -2.34
CA LYS A 233 -4.22 -3.30 -2.11
C LYS A 233 -4.21 -4.82 -1.95
N PHE A 234 -5.21 -5.38 -1.28
CA PHE A 234 -5.39 -6.79 -0.98
C PHE A 234 -6.71 -7.26 -1.61
N SER A 235 -6.70 -7.54 -2.91
CA SER A 235 -7.92 -7.89 -3.67
C SER A 235 -8.68 -9.10 -3.13
N ASP A 236 -7.98 -9.98 -2.44
CA ASP A 236 -8.48 -11.27 -1.97
C ASP A 236 -8.74 -11.25 -0.45
N ILE A 237 -8.70 -10.08 0.19
CA ILE A 237 -8.99 -9.95 1.63
C ILE A 237 -10.44 -10.33 1.93
N GLU A 238 -10.62 -11.25 2.87
CA GLU A 238 -11.96 -11.64 3.34
C GLU A 238 -12.62 -10.49 4.09
N ASP A 239 -13.92 -10.27 3.86
CA ASP A 239 -14.68 -9.20 4.50
C ASP A 239 -14.69 -9.33 6.03
N ASP A 240 -14.82 -10.56 6.56
CA ASP A 240 -14.77 -10.83 8.00
C ASP A 240 -13.42 -10.46 8.62
N LEU A 241 -12.32 -10.71 7.91
CA LEU A 241 -10.99 -10.33 8.37
C LEU A 241 -10.84 -8.81 8.39
N LEU A 242 -11.29 -8.12 7.34
CA LEU A 242 -11.24 -6.67 7.25
C LEU A 242 -12.10 -6.00 8.32
N ASP A 243 -13.30 -6.52 8.59
CA ASP A 243 -14.19 -6.05 9.66
C ASP A 243 -13.57 -6.23 11.04
N SER A 244 -12.82 -7.31 11.26
CA SER A 244 -12.11 -7.53 12.53
C SER A 244 -10.95 -6.54 12.77
N LEU A 245 -10.48 -5.84 11.72
CA LEU A 245 -9.33 -4.94 11.77
C LEU A 245 -9.69 -3.46 11.83
N LEU A 246 -10.91 -3.07 11.45
CA LEU A 246 -11.37 -1.67 11.33
C LEU A 246 -12.26 -1.24 12.51
#